data_AF-A0A3A1Y393-F1
#
_entry.id   AF-A0A3A1Y393-F1
#
_cell.length_a   1.000
_cell.length_b   1.000
_cell.length_c   1.000
_cell.angle_alpha   90.00
_cell.angle_beta   90.00
_cell.angle_gamma   90.00
#
_symmetry.space_group_name_H-M   'P 1'
#
loop_
_entity.id
_entity.type
_entity.pdbx_description
1 polymer ?
#
loop_
_entity_poly.entity_id
_entity_poly.type
_entity_poly.pdbx_seq_one_letter_code
_entity_poly.pdbx_strand_id
1 'polypeptide(L)'
;MTDNSKITIVTAFYALGREGWQGFERSDDVYYERFTRLARLKNDMIVYVANQENKDRVLKVRNQVCPGGRTEVVIYDFMEDQKDVYEKIQNILDNPEYKSKVPVKLHQNPEYWNGWYVLVNLVKTYVVRDSIQKGLVKDKLVAWVDFGVAREDDYFENLDEWKYDFPQNKVNVYNVRKYKYFPRLKTEEDTHRLMYENDNYIIGTAFVSGQAKMVEYCNYFQEAVQYLLAKGITDDDQGIMMYLFWKYPRMHKLHFLGKPKRPGWPLEGIFQRVNQNKRGYKFREKIRRLFGK
;
A
#
# COMPACT_ATOMS: atom_id res chain seq x y z
N MET A 1 31.07 1.86 -4.93
CA MET A 1 30.62 0.48 -5.24
C MET A 1 29.12 0.44 -4.99
N THR A 2 28.35 -0.14 -5.91
CA THR A 2 26.91 0.08 -6.07
C THR A 2 26.06 -0.51 -4.94
N ASP A 3 25.68 0.32 -3.96
CA ASP A 3 24.61 0.00 -3.01
C ASP A 3 23.27 0.05 -3.77
N ASN A 4 22.90 -1.06 -4.42
CA ASN A 4 21.59 -1.20 -5.06
C ASN A 4 20.60 -1.59 -3.94
N SER A 5 20.18 -0.55 -3.23
CA SER A 5 19.66 -0.58 -1.86
C SER A 5 18.53 -1.59 -1.71
N LYS A 6 18.81 -2.60 -0.89
CA LYS A 6 17.84 -3.59 -0.43
C LYS A 6 16.68 -2.87 0.28
N ILE A 7 15.49 -3.44 0.12
CA ILE A 7 14.24 -2.87 0.63
C ILE A 7 13.67 -3.87 1.64
N THR A 8 13.46 -3.44 2.88
CA THR A 8 12.66 -4.22 3.84
C THR A 8 11.17 -4.07 3.47
N ILE A 9 10.46 -5.19 3.35
CA ILE A 9 9.03 -5.21 3.04
C ILE A 9 8.23 -5.34 4.34
N VAL A 10 7.35 -4.38 4.60
CA VAL A 10 6.33 -4.45 5.63
C VAL A 10 5.00 -4.79 4.98
N THR A 11 4.29 -5.75 5.54
CA THR A 11 2.97 -6.17 5.07
C THR A 11 2.10 -6.60 6.24
N ALA A 12 0.81 -6.77 6.02
CA ALA A 12 -0.11 -7.21 7.07
C ALA A 12 -1.28 -8.00 6.53
N PHE A 13 -1.77 -8.96 7.32
CA PHE A 13 -2.95 -9.75 7.02
C PHE A 13 -3.94 -9.71 8.19
N TYR A 14 -5.17 -9.34 7.86
CA TYR A 14 -6.29 -9.28 8.78
C TYR A 14 -7.54 -9.81 8.08
N ALA A 15 -8.14 -10.86 8.65
CA ALA A 15 -9.32 -11.49 8.11
C ALA A 15 -10.53 -10.58 8.33
N LEU A 16 -11.17 -10.14 7.24
CA LEU A 16 -12.37 -9.29 7.29
C LEU A 16 -13.66 -10.07 6.96
N GLY A 17 -13.58 -11.39 6.78
CA GLY A 17 -14.74 -12.20 6.38
C GLY A 17 -15.24 -11.87 4.97
N ARG A 18 -14.34 -11.51 4.06
CA ARG A 18 -14.69 -11.04 2.70
C ARG A 18 -15.35 -12.10 1.84
N GLU A 19 -15.24 -13.37 2.19
CA GLU A 19 -15.91 -14.47 1.47
C GLU A 19 -17.42 -14.28 1.34
N GLY A 20 -18.06 -13.57 2.28
CA GLY A 20 -19.49 -13.24 2.22
C GLY A 20 -19.84 -11.93 1.51
N TRP A 21 -18.87 -11.19 0.96
CA TRP A 21 -19.12 -9.87 0.37
C TRP A 21 -19.40 -9.98 -1.12
N GLN A 22 -20.68 -9.87 -1.50
CA GLN A 22 -21.11 -10.06 -2.89
C GLN A 22 -20.35 -9.14 -3.86
N GLY A 23 -19.71 -9.73 -4.89
CA GLY A 23 -18.88 -9.02 -5.88
C GLY A 23 -17.49 -8.61 -5.40
N PHE A 24 -17.16 -8.87 -4.13
CA PHE A 24 -15.88 -8.56 -3.50
C PHE A 24 -15.29 -9.77 -2.75
N GLU A 25 -15.78 -10.97 -3.08
CA GLU A 25 -15.48 -12.21 -2.39
C GLU A 25 -13.99 -12.53 -2.46
N ARG A 26 -13.42 -12.81 -1.29
CA ARG A 26 -12.06 -13.32 -1.18
C ARG A 26 -11.88 -14.05 0.14
N SER A 27 -11.60 -15.35 0.07
CA SER A 27 -11.26 -16.11 1.27
C SER A 27 -9.84 -15.77 1.74
N ASP A 28 -9.58 -16.08 3.01
CA ASP A 28 -8.26 -15.94 3.62
C ASP A 28 -7.22 -16.80 2.89
N ASP A 29 -7.61 -17.99 2.42
CA ASP A 29 -6.74 -18.88 1.66
C ASP A 29 -6.25 -18.25 0.35
N VAL A 30 -7.11 -17.50 -0.35
CA VAL A 30 -6.69 -16.75 -1.55
C VAL A 30 -5.65 -15.69 -1.18
N TYR A 31 -5.78 -15.03 -0.04
CA TYR A 31 -4.76 -14.08 0.43
C TYR A 31 -3.44 -14.77 0.74
N TYR A 32 -3.46 -15.93 1.41
CA TYR A 32 -2.26 -16.70 1.71
C TYR A 32 -1.59 -17.32 0.48
N GLU A 33 -2.37 -17.73 -0.52
CA GLU A 33 -1.85 -18.19 -1.81
C GLU A 33 -1.08 -17.07 -2.51
N ARG A 34 -1.64 -15.86 -2.53
CA ARG A 34 -0.99 -14.67 -3.09
C ARG A 34 0.23 -14.25 -2.26
N PHE A 35 0.14 -14.31 -0.93
CA PHE A 35 1.28 -14.06 -0.05
C PHE A 35 2.39 -15.07 -0.28
N THR A 36 2.08 -16.35 -0.53
CA THR A 36 3.10 -17.37 -0.84
C THR A 36 3.97 -16.95 -2.03
N ARG A 37 3.40 -16.25 -3.01
CA ARG A 37 4.16 -15.70 -4.15
C ARG A 37 5.02 -14.51 -3.73
N LEU A 38 4.50 -13.57 -2.92
CA LEU A 38 5.27 -12.46 -2.35
C LEU A 38 6.43 -12.97 -1.49
N ALA A 39 6.15 -13.98 -0.65
CA ALA A 39 7.05 -14.63 0.28
C ALA A 39 8.25 -15.32 -0.38
N ARG A 40 8.25 -15.52 -1.71
CA ARG A 40 9.42 -16.03 -2.45
C ARG A 40 10.54 -15.00 -2.56
N LEU A 41 10.24 -13.71 -2.41
CA LEU A 41 11.26 -12.67 -2.44
C LEU A 41 12.23 -12.83 -1.27
N LYS A 42 13.53 -12.74 -1.56
CA LYS A 42 14.63 -12.79 -0.58
C LYS A 42 14.76 -11.53 0.29
N ASN A 43 13.86 -10.56 0.10
CA ASN A 43 13.77 -9.38 0.94
C ASN A 43 13.49 -9.76 2.39
N ASP A 44 14.01 -8.94 3.31
CA ASP A 44 13.62 -9.01 4.71
C ASP A 44 12.15 -8.61 4.81
N MET A 45 11.37 -9.39 5.55
CA MET A 45 9.93 -9.16 5.70
C MET A 45 9.55 -8.94 7.16
N ILE A 46 8.63 -8.00 7.36
CA ILE A 46 7.95 -7.78 8.64
C ILE A 46 6.46 -7.92 8.34
N VAL A 47 5.82 -8.89 8.99
CA VAL A 47 4.41 -9.22 8.74
C VAL A 47 3.59 -8.99 10.00
N TYR A 48 2.55 -8.18 9.92
CA TYR A 48 1.61 -7.97 11.01
C TYR A 48 0.38 -8.87 10.83
N VAL A 49 -0.07 -9.48 11.92
CA VAL A 49 -1.24 -10.35 11.95
C VAL A 49 -1.98 -10.16 13.28
N ALA A 50 -3.28 -10.47 13.31
CA ALA A 50 -4.08 -10.32 14.54
C ALA A 50 -3.78 -11.36 15.63
N ASN A 51 -3.31 -12.57 15.27
CA ASN A 51 -3.27 -13.69 16.20
C ASN A 51 -2.14 -14.69 15.91
N GLN A 52 -1.97 -15.64 16.85
CA GLN A 52 -0.91 -16.65 16.81
C GLN A 52 -1.06 -17.64 15.65
N GLU A 53 -2.29 -18.05 15.31
CA GLU A 53 -2.55 -18.96 14.18
C GLU A 53 -2.05 -18.38 12.85
N ASN A 54 -2.40 -17.12 12.56
CA ASN A 54 -1.96 -16.43 11.37
C ASN A 54 -0.43 -16.23 11.35
N LYS A 55 0.18 -16.02 12.53
CA LYS A 55 1.63 -15.94 12.68
C LYS A 55 2.31 -17.24 12.29
N ASP A 56 1.83 -18.36 12.84
CA ASP A 56 2.38 -19.68 12.53
C ASP A 56 2.23 -20.02 11.05
N ARG A 57 1.10 -19.64 10.45
CA ARG A 57 0.85 -19.80 9.01
C ARG A 57 1.82 -18.97 8.16
N VAL A 58 2.07 -17.71 8.50
CA VAL A 58 3.06 -16.86 7.82
C VAL A 58 4.46 -17.45 7.90
N LEU A 59 4.90 -17.85 9.10
CA LEU A 59 6.23 -18.44 9.30
C LEU A 59 6.39 -19.75 8.54
N LYS A 60 5.35 -20.61 8.54
CA LYS A 60 5.33 -21.84 7.75
C LYS A 60 5.51 -21.55 6.26
N VAL A 61 4.75 -20.62 5.70
CA VAL A 61 4.88 -20.22 4.29
C VAL A 61 6.29 -19.71 4.00
N ARG A 62 6.81 -18.79 4.81
CA ARG A 62 8.15 -18.21 4.58
C ARG A 62 9.26 -19.24 4.66
N ASN A 63 9.22 -20.15 5.64
CA ASN A 63 10.20 -21.23 5.75
C ASN A 63 10.15 -22.21 4.57
N GLN A 64 8.98 -22.44 3.99
CA GLN A 64 8.81 -23.32 2.83
C GLN A 64 9.36 -22.71 1.53
N VAL A 65 9.06 -21.43 1.26
CA VAL A 65 9.37 -20.83 -0.05
C VAL A 65 10.62 -19.96 -0.08
N CYS A 66 11.14 -19.55 1.09
CA CYS A 66 12.35 -18.76 1.22
C CYS A 66 13.14 -19.17 2.48
N PRO A 67 13.63 -20.42 2.55
CA PRO A 67 14.37 -20.91 3.72
C PRO A 67 15.58 -20.01 4.00
N GLY A 68 15.74 -19.61 5.27
CA GLY A 68 16.78 -18.68 5.72
C GLY A 68 16.50 -17.19 5.45
N GLY A 69 15.36 -16.86 4.82
CA GLY A 69 14.93 -15.48 4.63
C GLY A 69 14.50 -14.84 5.95
N ARG A 70 15.06 -13.68 6.29
CA ARG A 70 14.68 -12.95 7.51
C ARG A 70 13.20 -12.59 7.45
N THR A 71 12.46 -13.04 8.46
CA THR A 71 11.04 -12.75 8.61
C THR A 71 10.75 -12.49 10.08
N GLU A 72 10.27 -11.30 10.39
CA GLU A 72 9.70 -10.97 11.68
C GLU A 72 8.17 -11.00 11.55
N VAL A 73 7.48 -11.62 12.51
CA VAL A 73 6.01 -11.62 12.55
C VAL A 73 5.54 -11.02 13.85
N VAL A 74 4.83 -9.91 13.75
CA VAL A 74 4.31 -9.13 14.88
C VAL A 74 2.82 -9.43 15.03
N ILE A 75 2.43 -9.86 16.23
CA ILE A 75 1.01 -9.94 16.57
C ILE A 75 0.57 -8.56 17.05
N TYR A 76 -0.41 -7.99 16.36
CA TYR A 76 -1.01 -6.71 16.66
C TYR A 76 -2.46 -6.76 16.22
N ASP A 77 -3.40 -6.68 17.15
CA ASP A 77 -4.82 -6.70 16.83
C ASP A 77 -5.35 -5.26 16.74
N PHE A 78 -5.25 -4.66 15.54
CA PHE A 78 -5.76 -3.31 15.35
C PHE A 78 -7.28 -3.22 15.52
N MET A 79 -8.02 -4.32 15.36
CA MET A 79 -9.48 -4.27 15.46
C MET A 79 -9.89 -3.96 16.89
N GLU A 80 -9.19 -4.52 17.86
CA GLU A 80 -9.35 -4.16 19.26
C GLU A 80 -8.76 -2.77 19.55
N ASP A 81 -7.51 -2.53 19.15
CA ASP A 81 -6.76 -1.31 19.53
C ASP A 81 -7.27 -0.01 18.87
N GLN A 82 -8.05 -0.11 17.78
CA GLN A 82 -8.52 1.04 16.99
C GLN A 82 -10.05 1.09 16.89
N LYS A 83 -10.76 0.47 17.84
CA LYS A 83 -12.23 0.46 17.88
C LYS A 83 -12.85 1.86 17.82
N ASP A 84 -12.31 2.82 18.55
CA ASP A 84 -12.80 4.21 18.53
C ASP A 84 -12.69 4.87 17.15
N VAL A 85 -11.63 4.53 16.39
CA VAL A 85 -11.44 5.04 15.02
C VAL A 85 -12.41 4.36 14.08
N TYR A 86 -12.60 3.04 14.23
CA TYR A 86 -13.63 2.30 13.51
C TYR A 86 -15.02 2.91 13.72
N GLU A 87 -15.42 3.19 14.96
CA GLU A 87 -16.74 3.75 15.27
C GLU A 87 -16.93 5.11 14.59
N LYS A 88 -15.90 5.99 14.60
CA LYS A 88 -15.94 7.26 13.87
C LYS A 88 -16.12 7.07 12.36
N ILE A 89 -15.37 6.14 11.77
CA ILE A 89 -15.48 5.83 10.34
C ILE A 89 -16.89 5.31 10.03
N GLN A 90 -17.36 4.32 10.77
CA GLN A 90 -18.67 3.71 10.54
C GLN A 90 -19.81 4.72 10.69
N ASN A 91 -19.74 5.60 11.69
CA ASN A 91 -20.70 6.69 11.87
C ASN A 91 -20.74 7.66 10.67
N ILE A 92 -19.59 7.94 10.05
CA ILE A 92 -19.52 8.75 8.83
C ILE A 92 -20.12 7.98 7.66
N LEU A 93 -19.73 6.71 7.48
CA LEU A 93 -20.24 5.88 6.40
C LEU A 93 -21.76 5.73 6.48
N ASP A 94 -22.33 5.63 7.69
CA ASP A 94 -23.77 5.52 7.92
C ASP A 94 -24.55 6.84 7.84
N ASN A 95 -23.86 7.98 7.85
CA ASN A 95 -24.47 9.29 7.79
C ASN A 95 -25.16 9.55 6.43
N PRO A 96 -26.46 9.87 6.40
CA PRO A 96 -27.17 10.13 5.14
C PRO A 96 -26.60 11.28 4.30
N GLU A 97 -26.09 12.33 4.94
CA GLU A 97 -25.45 13.46 4.25
C GLU A 97 -24.16 13.01 3.55
N TYR A 98 -23.33 12.20 4.21
CA TYR A 98 -22.15 11.60 3.59
C TYR A 98 -22.55 10.68 2.43
N LYS A 99 -23.47 9.74 2.65
CA LYS A 99 -23.96 8.82 1.61
C LYS A 99 -24.50 9.55 0.37
N SER A 100 -25.14 10.72 0.58
CA SER A 100 -25.68 11.54 -0.52
C SER A 100 -24.60 12.14 -1.43
N LYS A 101 -23.35 12.28 -0.93
CA LYS A 101 -22.20 12.78 -1.70
C LYS A 101 -21.55 11.68 -2.53
N VAL A 102 -21.72 10.42 -2.14
CA VAL A 102 -21.19 9.24 -2.85
C VAL A 102 -22.17 8.83 -3.97
N PRO A 103 -21.72 8.71 -5.23
CA PRO A 103 -22.52 8.15 -6.32
C PRO A 103 -23.12 6.79 -5.97
N VAL A 104 -24.43 6.62 -6.22
CA VAL A 104 -25.19 5.39 -5.88
C VAL A 104 -24.52 4.11 -6.40
N LYS A 105 -23.94 4.16 -7.59
CA LYS A 105 -23.23 3.03 -8.22
C LYS A 105 -21.95 2.61 -7.48
N LEU A 106 -21.54 3.30 -6.43
CA LEU A 106 -20.37 3.00 -5.61
C LEU A 106 -20.77 2.51 -4.22
N HIS A 107 -22.03 2.59 -3.82
CA HIS A 107 -22.49 2.22 -2.48
C HIS A 107 -22.23 0.76 -2.13
N GLN A 108 -22.06 -0.11 -3.12
CA GLN A 108 -21.67 -1.50 -2.94
C GLN A 108 -20.17 -1.71 -2.70
N ASN A 109 -19.32 -0.71 -2.97
CA ASN A 109 -17.89 -0.85 -2.75
C ASN A 109 -17.57 -0.81 -1.25
N PRO A 110 -16.73 -1.71 -0.74
CA PRO A 110 -16.43 -1.80 0.69
C PRO A 110 -15.94 -0.50 1.35
N GLU A 111 -15.24 0.36 0.62
CA GLU A 111 -14.83 1.67 1.13
C GLU A 111 -15.98 2.60 1.54
N TYR A 112 -17.23 2.35 1.08
CA TYR A 112 -18.39 3.19 1.37
C TYR A 112 -19.44 2.56 2.29
N TRP A 113 -19.22 1.35 2.79
CA TRP A 113 -20.16 0.70 3.72
C TRP A 113 -19.52 -0.09 4.85
N ASN A 114 -18.22 -0.40 4.77
CA ASN A 114 -17.53 -1.23 5.76
C ASN A 114 -16.39 -0.47 6.44
N GLY A 115 -16.60 -0.03 7.69
CA GLY A 115 -15.57 0.69 8.45
C GLY A 115 -14.29 -0.11 8.70
N TRP A 116 -14.37 -1.45 8.83
CA TRP A 116 -13.19 -2.29 8.98
C TRP A 116 -12.35 -2.37 7.71
N TYR A 117 -12.99 -2.37 6.54
CA TYR A 117 -12.30 -2.30 5.26
C TYR A 117 -11.55 -0.99 5.10
N VAL A 118 -12.17 0.14 5.45
CA VAL A 118 -11.49 1.43 5.44
C VAL A 118 -10.31 1.40 6.41
N LEU A 119 -10.53 1.00 7.66
CA LEU A 119 -9.52 1.02 8.70
C LEU A 119 -8.32 0.11 8.40
N VAL A 120 -8.52 -1.10 7.85
CA VAL A 120 -7.40 -1.98 7.49
C VAL A 120 -6.47 -1.34 6.45
N ASN A 121 -7.02 -0.50 5.55
CA ASN A 121 -6.22 0.24 4.58
C ASN A 121 -5.46 1.41 5.25
N LEU A 122 -6.07 2.09 6.23
CA LEU A 122 -5.40 3.17 6.96
C LEU A 122 -4.23 2.65 7.84
N VAL A 123 -4.38 1.45 8.42
CA VAL A 123 -3.38 0.83 9.32
C VAL A 123 -2.05 0.50 8.61
N LYS A 124 -2.02 0.46 7.28
CA LYS A 124 -0.80 0.24 6.49
C LYS A 124 0.34 1.18 6.88
N THR A 125 0.05 2.47 7.04
CA THR A 125 1.05 3.47 7.43
C THR A 125 1.46 3.33 8.89
N TYR A 126 0.52 2.95 9.77
CA TYR A 126 0.80 2.68 11.17
C TYR A 126 1.83 1.56 11.32
N VAL A 127 1.60 0.39 10.71
CA VAL A 127 2.48 -0.78 10.88
C VAL A 127 3.86 -0.57 10.26
N VAL A 128 3.96 0.23 9.19
CA VAL A 128 5.24 0.64 8.63
C VAL A 128 6.00 1.52 9.62
N ARG A 129 5.35 2.54 10.19
CA ARG A 129 5.97 3.41 11.20
C ARG A 129 6.39 2.62 12.44
N ASP A 130 5.52 1.77 12.95
CA ASP A 130 5.76 0.93 14.13
C ASP A 130 6.97 0.02 13.91
N SER A 131 7.09 -0.60 12.73
CA SER A 131 8.25 -1.42 12.33
C SER A 131 9.58 -0.66 12.39
N ILE A 132 9.57 0.60 11.97
CA ILE A 132 10.75 1.48 12.00
C ILE A 132 11.08 1.84 13.45
N GLN A 133 10.07 2.25 14.23
CA GLN A 133 10.24 2.69 15.63
C GLN A 133 10.72 1.55 16.55
N LYS A 134 10.26 0.31 16.31
CA LYS A 134 10.75 -0.90 16.99
C LYS A 134 12.15 -1.33 16.51
N GLY A 135 12.74 -0.63 15.54
CA GLY A 135 14.04 -0.94 14.99
C GLY A 135 14.09 -2.26 14.21
N LEU A 136 12.95 -2.77 13.73
CA LEU A 136 12.88 -4.02 12.98
C LEU A 136 13.43 -3.85 11.55
N VAL A 137 13.26 -2.66 10.97
CA VAL A 137 13.78 -2.30 9.66
C VAL A 137 15.30 -2.06 9.73
N LYS A 138 16.09 -2.91 9.05
CA LYS A 138 17.55 -2.80 9.02
C LYS A 138 18.09 -2.14 7.77
N ASP A 139 17.33 -2.16 6.68
CA ASP A 139 17.71 -1.54 5.41
C ASP A 139 17.44 -0.03 5.38
N LYS A 140 18.12 0.70 4.49
CA LYS A 140 17.87 2.14 4.29
C LYS A 140 16.46 2.43 3.80
N LEU A 141 15.93 1.52 2.96
CA LEU A 141 14.62 1.64 2.34
C LEU A 141 13.64 0.67 2.99
N VAL A 142 12.42 1.15 3.19
CA VAL A 142 11.28 0.39 3.68
C VAL A 142 10.11 0.60 2.74
N ALA A 143 9.37 -0.47 2.50
CA ALA A 143 8.18 -0.45 1.67
C ALA A 143 6.97 -1.03 2.42
N TRP A 144 5.81 -0.40 2.25
CA TRP A 144 4.56 -1.14 2.36
C TRP A 144 4.34 -1.94 1.07
N VAL A 145 3.85 -3.17 1.21
CA VAL A 145 3.33 -3.98 0.11
C VAL A 145 2.10 -4.75 0.60
N ASP A 146 0.97 -4.68 -0.12
CA ASP A 146 -0.23 -5.45 0.22
C ASP A 146 0.08 -6.96 0.29
N PHE A 147 -0.40 -7.63 1.34
CA PHE A 147 -0.14 -9.06 1.58
C PHE A 147 -0.57 -9.96 0.42
N GLY A 148 -1.72 -9.63 -0.17
CA GLY A 148 -2.30 -10.32 -1.33
C GLY A 148 -1.95 -9.68 -2.69
N VAL A 149 -0.84 -8.96 -2.80
CA VAL A 149 -0.50 -8.20 -4.04
C VAL A 149 -0.30 -9.11 -5.26
N ALA A 150 0.33 -10.27 -5.06
CA ALA A 150 0.80 -11.12 -6.15
C ALA A 150 -0.31 -12.08 -6.60
N ARG A 151 -1.12 -11.62 -7.56
CA ARG A 151 -2.33 -12.32 -8.00
C ARG A 151 -2.07 -13.54 -8.89
N GLU A 152 -0.91 -13.60 -9.52
CA GLU A 152 -0.59 -14.50 -10.62
C GLU A 152 0.81 -15.09 -10.41
N ASP A 153 1.08 -16.28 -10.94
CA ASP A 153 2.36 -16.97 -10.72
C ASP A 153 3.56 -16.23 -11.32
N ASP A 154 3.34 -15.49 -12.41
CA ASP A 154 4.36 -14.71 -13.12
C ASP A 154 4.54 -13.28 -12.58
N TYR A 155 3.92 -12.93 -11.44
CA TYR A 155 3.95 -11.57 -10.90
C TYR A 155 5.38 -11.04 -10.65
N PHE A 156 6.27 -11.90 -10.13
CA PHE A 156 7.68 -11.62 -9.88
C PHE A 156 8.61 -12.29 -10.89
N GLU A 157 8.14 -12.52 -12.13
CA GLU A 157 8.94 -13.16 -13.17
C GLU A 157 10.37 -12.55 -13.24
N ASN A 158 11.38 -13.42 -13.11
CA ASN A 158 12.80 -13.10 -13.07
C ASN A 158 13.21 -12.11 -11.96
N LEU A 159 12.51 -12.05 -10.83
CA LEU A 159 12.85 -11.19 -9.69
C LEU A 159 12.87 -12.00 -8.39
N ASP A 160 14.06 -12.35 -7.92
CA ASP A 160 14.24 -13.06 -6.65
C ASP A 160 14.33 -12.11 -5.44
N GLU A 161 14.71 -10.86 -5.67
CA GLU A 161 14.92 -9.86 -4.62
C GLU A 161 14.67 -8.47 -5.19
N TRP A 162 13.83 -7.70 -4.50
CA TRP A 162 13.50 -6.34 -4.89
C TRP A 162 14.54 -5.34 -4.36
N LYS A 163 15.31 -4.74 -5.28
CA LYS A 163 16.40 -3.81 -5.00
C LYS A 163 16.34 -2.64 -5.97
N TYR A 164 16.30 -1.41 -5.44
CA TYR A 164 16.34 -0.21 -6.27
C TYR A 164 16.73 1.01 -5.45
N ASP A 165 17.51 1.91 -6.05
CA ASP A 165 17.96 3.15 -5.42
C ASP A 165 16.88 4.23 -5.47
N PHE A 166 15.78 4.02 -4.74
CA PHE A 166 14.73 5.01 -4.59
C PHE A 166 15.24 6.24 -3.82
N PRO A 167 14.84 7.47 -4.22
CA PRO A 167 15.13 8.67 -3.44
C PRO A 167 14.60 8.52 -2.00
N GLN A 168 15.52 8.52 -1.04
CA GLN A 168 15.21 8.31 0.39
C GLN A 168 14.48 9.50 1.02
N ASN A 169 14.61 10.69 0.44
CA ASN A 169 13.97 11.93 0.89
C ASN A 169 12.60 12.18 0.25
N LYS A 170 12.05 11.20 -0.48
CA LYS A 170 10.71 11.24 -1.08
C LYS A 170 9.94 9.98 -0.71
N VAL A 171 8.62 10.08 -0.73
CA VAL A 171 7.73 8.92 -0.70
C VAL A 171 7.45 8.50 -2.14
N ASN A 172 7.90 7.31 -2.51
CA ASN A 172 7.79 6.77 -3.85
C ASN A 172 6.48 6.02 -3.95
N VAL A 173 5.52 6.62 -4.64
CA VAL A 173 4.15 6.11 -4.81
C VAL A 173 3.89 5.81 -6.27
N TYR A 174 2.96 4.91 -6.54
CA TYR A 174 2.69 4.42 -7.89
C TYR A 174 1.37 4.97 -8.41
N ASN A 175 1.34 5.27 -9.71
CA ASN A 175 0.15 5.81 -10.37
C ASN A 175 -0.23 5.04 -11.63
N VAL A 176 -1.54 4.88 -11.84
CA VAL A 176 -2.14 4.10 -12.93
C VAL A 176 -2.51 4.95 -14.15
N ARG A 177 -2.48 6.27 -14.03
CA ARG A 177 -2.66 7.23 -15.14
C ARG A 177 -1.45 8.15 -15.25
N LYS A 178 -1.09 8.62 -16.45
CA LYS A 178 0.02 9.58 -16.57
C LYS A 178 -0.32 10.88 -15.84
N TYR A 179 0.67 11.52 -15.21
CA TYR A 179 0.49 12.75 -14.43
C TYR A 179 -0.26 13.86 -15.19
N LYS A 180 -0.03 14.02 -16.50
CA LYS A 180 -0.75 15.00 -17.33
C LYS A 180 -2.27 14.78 -17.43
N TYR A 181 -2.76 13.62 -17.00
CA TYR A 181 -4.18 13.27 -16.94
C TYR A 181 -4.73 13.28 -15.51
N PHE A 182 -3.92 13.68 -14.53
CA PHE A 182 -4.44 13.93 -13.19
C PHE A 182 -5.36 15.15 -13.23
N PRO A 183 -6.40 15.17 -12.38
CA PRO A 183 -7.24 16.34 -12.22
C PRO A 183 -6.40 17.48 -11.70
N ARG A 184 -6.73 18.71 -12.12
CA ARG A 184 -6.12 19.91 -11.53
C ARG A 184 -6.79 20.18 -10.20
N LEU A 185 -6.21 19.64 -9.14
CA LEU A 185 -6.65 19.86 -7.77
C LEU A 185 -6.22 21.27 -7.34
N LYS A 186 -7.18 22.19 -7.21
CA LYS A 186 -6.94 23.58 -6.82
C LYS A 186 -7.33 23.84 -5.38
N THR A 187 -8.39 23.19 -4.92
CA THR A 187 -8.93 23.37 -3.56
C THR A 187 -8.90 22.05 -2.79
N GLU A 188 -9.15 22.14 -1.49
CA GLU A 188 -9.31 20.97 -0.64
C GLU A 188 -10.54 20.16 -1.06
N GLU A 189 -11.62 20.85 -1.42
CA GLU A 189 -12.89 20.26 -1.88
C GLU A 189 -12.69 19.41 -3.14
N ASP A 190 -11.73 19.76 -4.00
CA ASP A 190 -11.38 18.91 -5.15
C ASP A 190 -10.89 17.53 -4.70
N THR A 191 -10.16 17.44 -3.58
CA THR A 191 -9.68 16.17 -3.03
C THR A 191 -10.81 15.37 -2.38
N HIS A 192 -11.75 16.04 -1.70
CA HIS A 192 -12.94 15.40 -1.15
C HIS A 192 -13.82 14.82 -2.27
N ARG A 193 -13.97 15.54 -3.38
CA ARG A 193 -14.68 15.02 -4.56
C ARG A 193 -14.07 13.72 -5.07
N LEU A 194 -12.74 13.62 -5.15
CA LEU A 194 -12.08 12.37 -5.57
C LEU A 194 -12.41 11.21 -4.62
N MET A 195 -12.44 11.46 -3.31
CA MET A 195 -12.80 10.46 -2.30
C MET A 195 -14.25 9.99 -2.46
N TYR A 196 -15.20 10.89 -2.73
CA TYR A 196 -16.59 10.51 -2.95
C TYR A 196 -16.80 9.77 -4.28
N GLU A 197 -16.06 10.13 -5.32
CA GLU A 197 -16.22 9.59 -6.68
C GLU A 197 -15.36 8.34 -6.97
N ASN A 198 -14.53 7.91 -6.01
CA ASN A 198 -13.57 6.82 -6.15
C ASN A 198 -12.60 7.01 -7.34
N ASP A 199 -12.23 8.25 -7.66
CA ASP A 199 -11.37 8.54 -8.80
C ASP A 199 -9.89 8.48 -8.38
N ASN A 200 -9.38 7.25 -8.33
CA ASN A 200 -8.04 6.93 -7.85
C ASN A 200 -6.96 7.06 -8.92
N TYR A 201 -5.95 7.86 -8.62
CA TYR A 201 -4.79 8.08 -9.49
C TYR A 201 -3.50 7.51 -8.93
N ILE A 202 -3.34 7.56 -7.61
CA ILE A 202 -2.28 6.94 -6.83
C ILE A 202 -2.87 5.69 -6.19
N ILE A 203 -2.10 4.60 -6.17
CA ILE A 203 -2.56 3.32 -5.63
C ILE A 203 -1.92 3.02 -4.28
N GLY A 204 -2.70 2.46 -3.37
CA GLY A 204 -2.30 2.08 -2.01
C GLY A 204 -1.54 0.75 -1.91
N THR A 205 -1.41 0.03 -3.03
CA THR A 205 -0.85 -1.32 -3.06
C THR A 205 0.60 -1.43 -2.61
N ALA A 206 1.40 -0.38 -2.87
CA ALA A 206 2.77 -0.30 -2.41
C ALA A 206 3.25 1.16 -2.36
N PHE A 207 4.16 1.46 -1.42
CA PHE A 207 4.89 2.72 -1.39
C PHE A 207 6.24 2.52 -0.69
N VAL A 208 7.27 3.24 -1.13
CA VAL A 208 8.66 3.05 -0.68
C VAL A 208 9.30 4.36 -0.27
N SER A 209 10.05 4.38 0.82
CA SER A 209 10.82 5.56 1.22
C SER A 209 12.02 5.20 2.09
N GLY A 210 12.89 6.18 2.34
CA GLY A 210 13.87 6.06 3.41
C GLY A 210 13.18 6.12 4.77
N GLN A 211 13.72 5.45 5.78
CA GLN A 211 13.07 5.31 7.10
C GLN A 211 12.60 6.66 7.70
N ALA A 212 13.46 7.68 7.72
CA ALA A 212 13.12 8.98 8.30
C ALA A 212 11.96 9.67 7.55
N LYS A 213 11.98 9.68 6.22
CA LYS A 213 10.91 10.26 5.41
C LYS A 213 9.62 9.42 5.49
N MET A 214 9.74 8.11 5.64
CA MET A 214 8.59 7.23 5.86
C MET A 214 7.88 7.55 7.17
N VAL A 215 8.62 7.73 8.27
CA VAL A 215 8.03 8.11 9.57
C VAL A 215 7.31 9.46 9.47
N GLU A 216 7.95 10.46 8.87
CA GLU A 216 7.34 11.77 8.61
C GLU A 216 6.04 11.64 7.81
N TYR A 217 6.06 10.85 6.73
CA TYR A 217 4.88 10.60 5.91
C TYR A 217 3.75 9.93 6.69
N CYS A 218 4.04 8.91 7.49
CA CYS A 218 3.06 8.21 8.30
C CYS A 218 2.41 9.13 9.34
N ASN A 219 3.17 10.08 9.89
CA ASN A 219 2.62 11.09 10.80
C ASN A 219 1.66 12.04 10.08
N TYR A 220 2.04 12.59 8.92
CA TYR A 220 1.14 13.42 8.12
C TYR A 220 -0.09 12.65 7.63
N PHE A 221 0.05 11.36 7.33
CA PHE A 221 -1.07 10.49 6.98
C PHE A 221 -2.05 10.35 8.14
N GLN A 222 -1.56 10.07 9.35
CA GLN A 222 -2.40 9.99 10.53
C GLN A 222 -3.08 11.32 10.84
N GLU A 223 -2.37 12.45 10.72
CA GLU A 223 -2.95 13.79 10.88
C GLU A 223 -4.05 14.07 9.84
N ALA A 224 -3.83 13.69 8.58
CA ALA A 224 -4.83 13.85 7.53
C ALA A 224 -6.08 13.02 7.79
N VAL A 225 -5.92 11.77 8.25
CA VAL A 225 -7.04 10.91 8.67
C VAL A 225 -7.85 11.60 9.78
N GLN A 226 -7.21 12.04 10.86
CA GLN A 226 -7.92 12.68 11.98
C GLN A 226 -8.62 13.97 11.55
N TYR A 227 -7.97 14.78 10.71
CA TYR A 227 -8.54 16.00 10.17
C TYR A 227 -9.78 15.74 9.30
N LEU A 228 -9.74 14.74 8.42
CA LEU A 228 -10.87 14.39 7.55
C LEU A 228 -12.02 13.79 8.36
N LEU A 229 -11.73 12.91 9.33
CA LEU A 229 -12.76 12.36 10.22
C LEU A 229 -13.48 13.46 10.99
N ALA A 230 -12.75 14.47 11.48
CA ALA A 230 -13.34 15.63 12.17
C ALA A 230 -14.26 16.46 11.25
N LYS A 231 -14.09 16.38 9.93
CA LYS A 231 -14.97 17.00 8.92
C LYS A 231 -16.11 16.10 8.46
N GLY A 232 -16.25 14.89 9.03
CA GLY A 232 -17.23 13.92 8.57
C GLY A 232 -16.89 13.32 7.20
N ILE A 233 -15.59 13.19 6.87
CA ILE A 233 -15.09 12.63 5.62
C ILE A 233 -14.20 11.43 5.94
N THR A 234 -14.38 10.34 5.19
CA THR A 234 -13.54 9.14 5.26
C THR A 234 -13.39 8.54 3.88
N ASP A 235 -12.31 7.79 3.69
CA ASP A 235 -11.99 7.02 2.50
C ASP A 235 -10.89 5.99 2.86
N ASP A 236 -10.59 5.07 1.93
CA ASP A 236 -9.45 4.17 2.04
C ASP A 236 -8.10 4.92 1.93
N ASP A 237 -6.99 4.17 1.90
CA ASP A 237 -5.66 4.77 1.86
C ASP A 237 -5.42 5.62 0.60
N GLN A 238 -6.04 5.31 -0.54
CA GLN A 238 -5.81 6.01 -1.80
C GLN A 238 -6.34 7.44 -1.76
N GLY A 239 -7.52 7.66 -1.16
CA GLY A 239 -8.07 8.99 -0.92
C GLY A 239 -7.14 9.85 -0.07
N ILE A 240 -6.65 9.29 1.03
CA ILE A 240 -5.71 9.98 1.93
C ILE A 240 -4.39 10.28 1.22
N MET A 241 -3.87 9.33 0.42
CA MET A 241 -2.67 9.55 -0.40
C MET A 241 -2.87 10.67 -1.41
N MET A 242 -4.03 10.77 -2.04
CA MET A 242 -4.36 11.86 -2.97
C MET A 242 -4.45 13.22 -2.26
N TYR A 243 -5.05 13.26 -1.06
CA TYR A 243 -5.08 14.46 -0.21
C TYR A 243 -3.66 14.93 0.13
N LEU A 244 -2.80 14.02 0.59
CA LEU A 244 -1.41 14.34 0.91
C LEU A 244 -0.61 14.74 -0.33
N PHE A 245 -0.88 14.14 -1.48
CA PHE A 245 -0.23 14.52 -2.73
C PHE A 245 -0.60 15.95 -3.14
N TRP A 246 -1.87 16.34 -2.98
CA TRP A 246 -2.30 17.73 -3.21
C TRP A 246 -1.68 18.70 -2.21
N LYS A 247 -1.71 18.36 -0.91
CA LYS A 247 -1.23 19.25 0.17
C LYS A 247 0.30 19.38 0.20
N TYR A 248 1.01 18.29 -0.10
CA TYR A 248 2.47 18.20 -0.04
C TYR A 248 3.06 17.55 -1.31
N PRO A 249 2.88 18.15 -2.50
CA PRO A 249 3.25 17.53 -3.78
C PRO A 249 4.76 17.25 -3.87
N ARG A 250 5.58 18.11 -3.26
CA ARG A 250 7.04 17.96 -3.24
C ARG A 250 7.50 16.78 -2.38
N MET A 251 6.66 16.22 -1.50
CA MET A 251 7.03 15.06 -0.69
C MET A 251 7.05 13.76 -1.49
N HIS A 252 6.30 13.71 -2.60
CA HIS A 252 6.03 12.50 -3.35
C HIS A 252 6.89 12.42 -4.62
N LYS A 253 7.26 11.20 -5.00
CA LYS A 253 7.78 10.87 -6.33
C LYS A 253 6.82 9.87 -6.96
N LEU A 254 6.21 10.26 -8.08
CA LEU A 254 5.26 9.43 -8.82
C LEU A 254 5.97 8.44 -9.74
N HIS A 255 5.49 7.19 -9.71
CA HIS A 255 5.96 6.09 -10.52
C HIS A 255 4.84 5.53 -11.40
N PHE A 256 4.75 6.03 -12.64
CA PHE A 256 3.72 5.58 -13.57
C PHE A 256 3.95 4.12 -13.97
N LEU A 257 2.95 3.27 -13.73
CA LEU A 257 3.05 1.83 -13.91
C LEU A 257 2.98 1.37 -15.38
N GLY A 258 2.46 2.22 -16.27
CA GLY A 258 2.31 1.88 -17.68
C GLY A 258 0.92 1.31 -18.00
N LYS A 259 0.83 0.64 -19.15
CA LYS A 259 -0.39 -0.07 -19.54
C LYS A 259 -0.36 -1.48 -18.92
N PRO A 260 -1.50 -1.99 -18.43
CA PRO A 260 -1.56 -3.33 -17.87
C PRO A 260 -1.37 -4.38 -18.97
N LYS A 261 -0.70 -5.49 -18.64
CA LYS A 261 -0.57 -6.63 -19.54
C LYS A 261 -1.89 -7.41 -19.70
N ARG A 262 -2.78 -7.34 -18.70
CA ARG A 262 -4.06 -8.04 -18.60
C ARG A 262 -5.18 -7.06 -18.22
N PRO A 263 -6.47 -7.38 -18.39
CA PRO A 263 -7.55 -6.55 -17.85
C PRO A 263 -7.35 -6.27 -16.36
N GLY A 264 -7.45 -5.01 -15.94
CA GLY A 264 -7.20 -4.59 -14.56
C GLY A 264 -6.04 -3.60 -14.43
N TRP A 265 -5.50 -3.47 -13.22
CA TRP A 265 -4.42 -2.53 -12.92
C TRP A 265 -3.03 -3.15 -13.15
N PRO A 266 -2.05 -2.39 -13.68
CA PRO A 266 -0.68 -2.85 -13.98
C PRO A 266 0.18 -3.02 -12.71
N LEU A 267 -0.33 -3.73 -11.69
CA LEU A 267 0.30 -3.83 -10.37
C LEU A 267 1.67 -4.48 -10.44
N GLU A 268 1.88 -5.41 -11.37
CA GLU A 268 3.18 -6.04 -11.62
C GLU A 268 4.27 -4.99 -11.92
N GLY A 269 3.87 -3.85 -12.51
CA GLY A 269 4.73 -2.71 -12.81
C GLY A 269 5.45 -2.13 -11.59
N ILE A 270 4.93 -2.31 -10.37
CA ILE A 270 5.55 -1.87 -9.11
C ILE A 270 6.96 -2.46 -8.99
N PHE A 271 7.07 -3.77 -9.20
CA PHE A 271 8.32 -4.53 -9.09
C PHE A 271 9.05 -4.57 -10.43
N GLN A 272 8.30 -4.81 -11.51
CA GLN A 272 8.84 -5.12 -12.82
C GLN A 272 9.46 -3.93 -13.56
N ARG A 273 9.16 -2.69 -13.15
CA ARG A 273 9.75 -1.47 -13.71
C ARG A 273 11.19 -1.23 -13.25
N VAL A 274 11.51 -1.67 -12.04
CA VAL A 274 12.82 -1.53 -11.41
C VAL A 274 13.57 -2.86 -11.31
N ASN A 275 13.01 -3.94 -11.88
CA ASN A 275 13.64 -5.25 -11.93
C ASN A 275 15.01 -5.18 -12.63
N GLN A 276 16.05 -5.37 -11.83
CA GLN A 276 17.47 -5.31 -12.20
C GLN A 276 17.92 -6.46 -13.11
N ASN A 277 17.18 -7.57 -13.12
CA ASN A 277 17.49 -8.76 -13.91
C ASN A 277 16.96 -8.65 -15.36
N LYS A 278 16.17 -7.63 -15.68
CA LYS A 278 15.66 -7.44 -17.05
C LYS A 278 16.75 -7.02 -18.03
N ARG A 279 16.69 -7.59 -19.23
CA ARG A 279 17.52 -7.17 -20.37
C ARG A 279 17.43 -5.65 -20.58
N GLY A 280 18.57 -5.01 -20.76
CA GLY A 280 18.65 -3.55 -20.95
C GLY A 280 18.42 -2.71 -19.68
N TYR A 281 18.31 -3.29 -18.48
CA TYR A 281 18.21 -2.52 -17.22
C TYR A 281 19.39 -1.57 -17.05
N LYS A 282 20.63 -2.07 -17.14
CA LYS A 282 21.86 -1.25 -16.99
C LYS A 282 21.90 -0.07 -17.97
N PHE A 283 21.45 -0.28 -19.21
CA PHE A 283 21.39 0.77 -20.22
C PHE A 283 20.33 1.84 -19.87
N ARG A 284 19.12 1.41 -19.48
CA ARG A 284 18.05 2.32 -19.04
C ARG A 284 18.43 3.12 -17.80
N GLU A 285 19.11 2.49 -16.84
CA GLU A 285 19.63 3.17 -15.65
C GLU A 285 20.73 4.19 -15.98
N LYS A 286 21.66 3.85 -16.89
CA LYS A 286 22.67 4.81 -17.37
C LYS A 286 22.02 6.03 -18.01
N ILE A 287 21.00 5.83 -18.85
CA ILE A 287 20.22 6.93 -19.45
C ILE A 287 19.52 7.75 -18.36
N ARG A 288 18.84 7.13 -17.39
CA ARG A 288 18.16 7.87 -16.30
C ARG A 288 19.11 8.75 -15.51
N ARG A 289 20.31 8.24 -15.18
CA ARG A 289 21.35 9.00 -14.47
C ARG A 289 21.87 10.18 -15.28
N LEU A 290 22.02 10.03 -16.60
CA LEU A 290 22.49 11.09 -17.49
C LEU A 290 21.43 12.19 -17.70
N PHE A 291 20.14 11.84 -17.71
CA PHE A 291 19.06 12.77 -18.05
C PHE A 291 18.17 13.20 -16.88
N GLY A 292 18.49 12.80 -15.65
CA GLY A 292 17.90 13.33 -14.41
C GLY A 292 16.37 13.21 -14.28
N LYS A 293 15.74 12.17 -14.85
CA LYS A 293 14.28 11.94 -14.78
C LYS A 293 13.87 10.99 -13.66
#